data_AF-A0A7L5DUT7-F1
#
_entry.id   AF-A0A7L5DUT7-F1
#
_cell.length_a   1.000
_cell.length_b   1.000
_cell.length_c   1.000
_cell.angle_alpha   90.00
_cell.angle_beta   90.00
_cell.angle_gamma   90.00
#
_symmetry.space_group_name_H-M   'P 1'
#
loop_
_entity.id
_entity.type
_entity.pdbx_description
1 polymer ?
#
loop_
_entity_poly.entity_id
_entity_poly.type
_entity_poly.pdbx_seq_one_letter_code
_entity_poly.pdbx_strand_id
1 'polypeptide(L)'
;MEESIPSGFTQQAARVFSQQLANPDPKTAASLTQEMEQARLESYRQDTHERRTFARYIFWMVALWLLGIFAVVVCRGVKALNFELSDTVMVALITTTTINVAAFFLAVTKYLFPSKPEPANGV
;
A
#
# COMPACT_ATOMS: atom_id res chain seq x y z
N MET A 1 -42.09 -10.33 29.81
CA MET A 1 -42.21 -9.04 30.54
C MET A 1 -41.12 -8.15 29.97
N GLU A 2 -41.41 -7.45 28.88
CA GLU A 2 -40.52 -6.43 28.32
C GLU A 2 -40.60 -5.19 29.21
N GLU A 3 -39.50 -4.88 29.91
CA GLU A 3 -39.37 -3.69 30.72
C GLU A 3 -39.30 -2.49 29.78
N SER A 4 -40.44 -1.81 29.58
CA SER A 4 -40.52 -0.64 28.72
C SER A 4 -39.78 0.52 29.41
N ILE A 5 -38.51 0.75 29.03
CA ILE A 5 -37.76 1.94 29.42
C ILE A 5 -38.60 3.17 29.04
N PRO A 6 -38.97 4.04 29.99
CA PRO A 6 -39.82 5.18 29.71
C PRO A 6 -39.17 6.08 28.66
N SER A 7 -39.88 6.33 27.55
CA SER A 7 -39.42 7.08 26.36
C SER A 7 -38.91 8.50 26.66
N GLY A 8 -39.23 9.05 27.83
CA GLY A 8 -38.68 10.33 28.30
C GLY A 8 -37.19 10.26 28.65
N PHE A 9 -36.70 9.12 29.19
CA PHE A 9 -35.29 8.97 29.58
C PHE A 9 -34.37 8.95 28.35
N THR A 10 -34.76 8.23 27.30
CA THR A 10 -34.00 8.16 26.04
C THR A 10 -33.97 9.52 25.33
N GLN A 11 -35.08 10.26 25.36
CA GLN A 11 -35.15 11.59 24.76
C GLN A 11 -34.31 12.61 25.53
N GLN A 12 -34.26 12.52 26.86
CA GLN A 12 -33.45 13.41 27.69
C GLN A 12 -31.95 13.12 27.55
N ALA A 13 -31.55 11.85 27.55
CA ALA A 13 -30.17 11.44 27.32
C ALA A 13 -29.66 11.88 25.93
N ALA A 14 -30.48 11.71 24.89
CA ALA A 14 -30.14 12.13 23.53
C ALA A 14 -29.94 13.66 23.42
N ARG A 15 -30.75 14.45 24.14
CA ARG A 15 -30.62 15.92 24.18
C ARG A 15 -29.37 16.39 24.92
N VAL A 16 -29.05 15.77 26.06
CA VAL A 16 -27.83 16.11 26.80
C VAL A 16 -26.60 15.77 25.97
N PHE A 17 -26.59 14.61 25.30
CA PHE A 17 -25.51 14.22 24.40
C PHE A 17 -25.37 15.17 23.20
N SER A 18 -26.47 15.54 22.53
CA SER A 18 -26.44 16.49 21.40
C SER A 18 -26.03 17.90 21.83
N GLN A 19 -26.42 18.34 23.03
CA GLN A 19 -25.99 19.62 23.59
C GLN A 19 -24.49 19.62 23.94
N GLN A 20 -23.96 18.49 24.40
CA GLN A 20 -22.53 18.32 24.69
C GLN A 20 -21.67 18.25 23.41
N LEU A 21 -22.23 17.73 22.30
CA LEU A 21 -21.61 17.80 20.97
C LEU A 21 -21.65 19.23 20.38
N ALA A 22 -22.70 20.01 20.70
CA ALA A 22 -22.87 21.38 20.21
C ALA A 22 -21.98 22.41 20.93
N ASN A 23 -21.54 22.12 22.16
CA ASN A 23 -20.60 22.94 22.91
C ASN A 23 -19.59 22.05 23.65
N PRO A 24 -18.61 21.48 22.94
CA PRO A 24 -17.62 20.62 23.56
C PRO A 24 -16.74 21.46 24.49
N ASP A 25 -16.58 20.99 25.74
CA ASP A 25 -15.58 21.54 26.67
C ASP A 25 -14.23 21.60 25.95
N PRO A 26 -13.47 22.71 26.02
CA PRO A 26 -12.17 22.85 25.38
C PRO A 26 -11.22 21.69 25.67
N LYS A 27 -11.34 21.03 26.83
CA LYS A 27 -10.55 19.83 27.16
C LYS A 27 -10.96 18.60 26.34
N THR A 28 -12.25 18.41 26.09
CA THR A 28 -12.79 17.32 25.27
C THR A 28 -12.47 17.53 23.79
N ALA A 29 -12.55 18.76 23.30
CA ALA A 29 -12.13 19.09 21.94
C ALA A 29 -10.61 18.88 21.75
N ALA A 30 -9.81 19.26 22.76
CA ALA A 30 -8.36 19.05 22.74
C ALA A 30 -7.97 17.56 22.82
N SER A 31 -8.65 16.75 23.64
CA SER A 31 -8.38 15.31 23.72
C SER A 31 -8.79 14.59 22.44
N LEU A 32 -9.93 14.94 21.84
CA LEU A 32 -10.38 14.35 20.57
C LEU A 32 -9.44 14.70 19.41
N THR A 33 -8.98 15.94 19.32
CA THR A 33 -8.02 16.34 18.29
C THR A 33 -6.68 15.62 18.46
N GLN A 34 -6.20 15.49 19.69
CA GLN A 34 -4.98 14.74 20.00
C GLN A 34 -5.12 13.24 19.64
N GLU A 35 -6.23 12.60 20.00
CA GLU A 35 -6.50 11.20 19.64
C GLU A 35 -6.64 11.00 18.11
N MET A 36 -7.28 11.94 17.41
CA MET A 36 -7.37 11.91 15.95
C MET A 36 -6.01 12.08 15.26
N GLU A 37 -5.13 12.93 15.79
CA GLU A 37 -3.77 13.08 15.29
C GLU A 37 -2.92 11.83 15.54
N GLN A 38 -3.05 11.21 16.71
CA GLN A 38 -2.40 9.95 17.03
C GLN A 38 -2.88 8.81 16.12
N ALA A 39 -4.19 8.67 15.93
CA ALA A 39 -4.77 7.68 15.02
C ALA A 39 -4.35 7.90 13.56
N ARG A 40 -4.22 9.17 13.13
CA ARG A 40 -3.65 9.50 11.80
C ARG A 40 -2.20 9.06 11.70
N LEU A 41 -1.36 9.38 12.69
CA LEU A 41 0.05 8.99 12.69
C LEU A 41 0.23 7.47 12.68
N GLU A 42 -0.59 6.75 13.44
CA GLU A 42 -0.62 5.29 13.46
C GLU A 42 -1.08 4.72 12.12
N SER A 43 -2.13 5.27 11.52
CA SER A 43 -2.57 4.93 10.17
C SER A 43 -1.44 5.14 9.15
N TYR A 44 -0.76 6.29 9.14
CA TYR A 44 0.38 6.56 8.26
C TYR A 44 1.55 5.59 8.47
N ARG A 45 1.81 5.22 9.73
CA ARG A 45 2.88 4.29 10.10
C ARG A 45 2.54 2.85 9.70
N GLN A 46 1.28 2.47 9.80
CA GLN A 46 0.76 1.15 9.45
C GLN A 46 0.67 0.97 7.93
N ASP A 47 0.21 2.00 7.21
CA ASP A 47 0.20 2.06 5.73
C ASP A 47 1.64 1.94 5.18
N THR A 48 2.62 2.50 5.89
CA THR A 48 4.04 2.34 5.55
C THR A 48 4.53 0.90 5.80
N HIS A 49 4.12 0.26 6.90
CA HIS A 49 4.60 -1.08 7.27
C HIS A 49 4.00 -2.19 6.39
N GLU A 50 2.70 -2.10 6.06
CA GLU A 50 2.03 -3.07 5.18
C GLU A 50 2.56 -2.97 3.75
N ARG A 51 2.79 -1.75 3.24
CA ARG A 51 3.43 -1.54 1.92
C ARG A 51 4.85 -2.10 1.86
N ARG A 52 5.62 -2.07 2.96
CA ARG A 52 6.98 -2.65 3.01
C ARG A 52 6.96 -4.17 2.87
N THR A 53 5.99 -4.81 3.50
CA THR A 53 5.83 -6.27 3.46
C THR A 53 5.37 -6.71 2.07
N PHE A 54 4.39 -6.03 1.48
CA PHE A 54 3.91 -6.32 0.13
C PHE A 54 5.01 -6.08 -0.92
N ALA A 55 5.76 -4.98 -0.81
CA ALA A 55 6.90 -4.72 -1.67
C ALA A 55 7.97 -5.80 -1.57
N ARG A 56 8.25 -6.33 -0.37
CA ARG A 56 9.20 -7.43 -0.17
C ARG A 56 8.74 -8.74 -0.80
N TYR A 57 7.46 -9.08 -0.67
CA TYR A 57 6.91 -10.28 -1.31
C TYR A 57 6.93 -10.18 -2.84
N ILE A 58 6.50 -9.05 -3.40
CA ILE A 58 6.55 -8.80 -4.85
C ILE A 58 8.01 -8.83 -5.34
N PHE A 59 8.94 -8.22 -4.60
CA PHE A 59 10.35 -8.25 -4.95
C PHE A 59 10.90 -9.68 -5.04
N TRP A 60 10.62 -10.52 -4.03
CA TRP A 60 11.05 -11.93 -4.04
C TRP A 60 10.38 -12.74 -5.15
N MET A 61 9.10 -12.53 -5.42
CA MET A 61 8.38 -13.19 -6.51
C MET A 61 9.01 -12.84 -7.87
N VAL A 62 9.32 -11.57 -8.10
CA VAL A 62 9.97 -11.11 -9.35
C VAL A 62 11.40 -11.63 -9.44
N ALA A 63 12.17 -11.61 -8.35
CA ALA A 63 13.53 -12.15 -8.34
C ALA A 63 13.54 -13.66 -8.67
N LEU A 64 12.62 -14.44 -8.10
CA LEU A 64 12.44 -15.86 -8.42
C LEU A 64 12.04 -16.08 -9.88
N TRP A 65 11.14 -15.24 -10.41
CA TRP A 65 10.75 -15.28 -11.83
C TRP A 65 11.93 -15.00 -12.76
N LEU A 66 12.73 -13.96 -12.47
CA LEU A 66 13.94 -13.64 -13.23
C LEU A 66 14.97 -14.78 -13.17
N LEU A 67 15.14 -15.40 -11.99
CA LEU A 67 16.02 -16.57 -11.83
C LEU A 67 15.51 -17.76 -12.66
N GLY A 68 14.20 -17.99 -12.72
CA GLY A 68 13.58 -19.02 -13.55
C GLY A 68 13.86 -18.80 -15.04
N ILE A 69 13.67 -17.56 -15.54
CA ILE A 69 14.00 -17.22 -16.93
C ILE A 69 15.49 -17.40 -17.21
N PHE A 70 16.35 -16.95 -16.29
CA PHE A 70 17.79 -17.14 -16.42
C PHE A 70 18.16 -18.63 -16.48
N ALA A 71 17.57 -19.48 -15.63
CA ALA A 71 17.77 -20.91 -15.67
C ALA A 71 17.32 -21.53 -17.00
N VAL A 72 16.18 -21.11 -17.57
CA VAL A 72 15.71 -21.56 -18.89
C VAL A 72 16.71 -21.20 -19.99
N VAL A 73 17.25 -19.99 -19.97
CA VAL A 73 18.27 -19.53 -20.93
C VAL A 73 19.55 -20.34 -20.81
N VAL A 74 20.03 -20.59 -19.59
CA VAL A 74 21.21 -21.42 -19.33
C VAL A 74 20.96 -22.85 -19.81
N CYS A 75 19.83 -23.47 -19.46
CA CYS A 75 19.46 -24.82 -19.88
C CYS A 75 19.46 -24.99 -21.41
N ARG A 76 19.00 -23.98 -22.17
CA ARG A 76 19.12 -23.97 -23.64
C ARG A 76 20.59 -23.96 -24.07
N GLY A 77 21.42 -23.12 -23.44
CA GLY A 77 22.84 -22.94 -23.78
C GLY A 77 23.72 -24.17 -23.47
N VAL A 78 23.48 -24.88 -22.37
CA VAL A 78 24.29 -26.06 -22.00
C VAL A 78 23.90 -27.34 -22.74
N LYS A 79 22.88 -27.32 -23.63
CA LYS A 79 22.29 -28.51 -24.28
C LYS A 79 21.93 -29.64 -23.30
N ALA A 80 21.91 -29.38 -21.99
CA ALA A 80 21.90 -30.40 -20.94
C ALA A 80 20.63 -31.27 -20.96
N LEU A 81 19.56 -30.79 -21.60
CA LEU A 81 18.25 -31.44 -21.59
C LEU A 81 17.64 -31.68 -22.99
N ASN A 82 18.41 -31.60 -24.09
CA ASN A 82 17.87 -31.63 -25.46
C ASN A 82 16.69 -30.63 -25.64
N PHE A 83 16.76 -29.50 -24.94
CA PHE A 83 15.68 -28.54 -24.84
C PHE A 83 15.79 -27.52 -25.97
N GLU A 84 15.22 -27.85 -27.12
CA GLU A 84 15.16 -26.95 -28.27
C GLU A 84 13.97 -25.98 -28.12
N LEU A 85 14.25 -24.75 -27.71
CA LEU A 85 13.30 -23.66 -27.79
C LEU A 85 13.48 -22.89 -29.09
N SER A 86 12.34 -22.58 -29.72
CA SER A 86 12.25 -21.68 -30.87
C SER A 86 12.84 -20.31 -30.53
N ASP A 87 13.57 -19.72 -31.48
CA ASP A 87 14.15 -18.39 -31.35
C ASP A 87 13.10 -17.33 -31.01
N THR A 88 11.87 -17.46 -31.52
CA THR A 88 10.76 -16.56 -31.19
C THR A 88 10.48 -16.55 -29.68
N VAL A 89 10.48 -17.71 -29.03
CA VAL A 89 10.22 -17.82 -27.59
C VAL A 89 11.40 -17.26 -26.79
N MET A 90 12.63 -17.48 -27.25
CA MET A 90 13.82 -16.93 -26.58
C MET A 90 13.87 -15.41 -26.66
N VAL A 91 13.61 -14.84 -27.83
CA VAL A 91 13.55 -13.38 -28.02
C VAL A 91 12.42 -12.79 -27.18
N ALA A 92 11.24 -13.42 -27.15
CA ALA A 92 10.12 -12.99 -26.31
C ALA A 92 10.47 -13.03 -24.81
N LEU A 93 11.15 -14.09 -24.34
CA LEU A 93 11.63 -14.20 -22.96
C LEU A 93 12.62 -13.10 -22.60
N ILE A 94 13.61 -12.84 -23.46
CA ILE A 94 14.62 -11.81 -23.23
C ILE A 94 14.00 -10.41 -23.24
N THR A 95 13.13 -10.11 -24.22
CA THR A 95 12.48 -8.80 -24.32
C THR A 95 11.55 -8.52 -23.15
N THR A 96 10.68 -9.47 -22.79
CA THR A 96 9.78 -9.32 -21.63
C THR A 96 10.55 -9.15 -20.31
N THR A 97 11.64 -9.89 -20.13
CA THR A 97 12.54 -9.75 -18.97
C THR A 97 13.20 -8.37 -18.94
N THR A 98 13.67 -7.88 -20.07
CA THR A 98 14.32 -6.56 -20.19
C THR A 98 13.35 -5.44 -19.83
N ILE A 99 12.12 -5.50 -20.35
CA ILE A 99 11.05 -4.55 -20.02
C ILE A 99 10.72 -4.61 -18.53
N ASN A 100 10.60 -5.80 -17.95
CA ASN A 100 10.33 -5.96 -16.52
C ASN A 100 11.42 -5.36 -15.64
N VAL A 101 12.70 -5.57 -15.97
CA VAL A 101 13.83 -4.97 -15.24
C VAL A 101 13.83 -3.45 -15.38
N ALA A 102 13.60 -2.92 -16.59
CA ALA A 102 13.51 -1.48 -16.82
C ALA A 102 12.37 -0.83 -16.03
N ALA A 103 11.18 -1.44 -16.02
CA ALA A 103 10.04 -0.97 -15.24
C ALA A 103 10.34 -0.95 -13.74
N PHE A 104 10.99 -1.99 -13.20
CA PHE A 104 11.45 -2.02 -11.81
C PHE A 104 12.45 -0.92 -11.51
N PHE A 105 13.44 -0.73 -12.39
CA PHE A 105 14.45 0.31 -12.24
C PHE A 105 13.80 1.71 -12.21
N LEU A 106 12.83 1.97 -13.08
CA LEU A 106 12.05 3.22 -13.08
C LEU A 106 11.22 3.38 -11.81
N ALA A 107 10.59 2.32 -11.32
CA ALA A 107 9.84 2.35 -10.06
C ALA A 107 10.76 2.68 -8.86
N VAL A 108 11.93 2.04 -8.79
CA VAL A 108 12.92 2.26 -7.72
C VAL A 108 13.51 3.67 -7.78
N THR A 109 13.87 4.15 -8.96
CA THR A 109 14.39 5.52 -9.14
C THR A 109 13.34 6.56 -8.75
N LYS A 110 12.08 6.37 -9.15
CA LYS A 110 10.95 7.22 -8.72
C LYS A 110 10.71 7.15 -7.21
N TYR A 111 10.93 6.00 -6.59
CA TYR A 111 10.81 5.82 -5.14
C TYR A 111 11.96 6.51 -4.38
N LEU A 112 13.20 6.40 -4.88
CA LEU A 112 14.39 6.95 -4.24
C LEU A 112 14.49 8.47 -4.43
N PHE A 113 14.05 8.97 -5.58
CA PHE A 113 14.00 10.38 -5.93
C PHE A 113 12.56 10.80 -6.18
N PRO A 114 11.73 10.93 -5.12
CA PRO A 114 10.42 11.51 -5.28
C PRO A 114 10.61 12.95 -5.75
N SER A 115 10.32 13.22 -7.02
CA SER A 115 10.32 14.58 -7.55
C SER A 115 9.44 15.44 -6.65
N LYS A 116 10.06 16.42 -5.99
CA LYS A 116 9.33 17.35 -5.13
C LYS A 116 8.24 17.97 -6.01
N PRO A 117 6.95 17.88 -5.65
CA PRO A 117 5.93 18.61 -6.37
C PRO A 117 6.31 20.09 -6.26
N GLU A 118 6.60 20.69 -7.40
CA GLU A 118 6.80 22.13 -7.51
C GLU A 118 5.53 22.78 -6.97
N PRO A 119 5.64 23.72 -6.00
CA PRO A 119 4.45 24.36 -5.44
C PRO A 119 3.74 25.06 -6.59
N ALA A 120 2.52 24.58 -6.91
CA ALA A 120 1.65 25.17 -7.91
C ALA A 120 1.62 26.68 -7.68
N ASN A 121 2.20 27.36 -8.65
CA ASN A 121 2.52 28.76 -8.66
C ASN A 121 1.20 29.51 -8.46
N GLY A 122 1.11 30.27 -7.38
CA GLY A 122 -0.03 31.16 -7.16
C GLY A 122 -0.19 32.11 -8.34
N VAL A 123 -1.37 32.04 -8.97
CA VAL A 123 -2.04 33.09 -9.74
C VAL A 123 -3.54 32.85 -9.65
#